data_AF-A0A6L4YCZ4-F1
#
_entry.id   AF-A0A6L4YCZ4-F1
#
_cell.length_a   1.000
_cell.length_b   1.000
_cell.length_c   1.000
_cell.angle_alpha   90.00
_cell.angle_beta   90.00
_cell.angle_gamma   90.00
#
_symmetry.space_group_name_H-M   'P 1'
#
loop_
_entity.id
_entity.type
_entity.pdbx_description
1 polymer ?
#
loop_
_entity_poly.entity_id
_entity_poly.type
_entity_poly.pdbx_seq_one_letter_code
_entity_poly.pdbx_strand_id
1 'polypeptide(L)'
;MRSTSRWADICALNKVKPAPLDEKTMYSLYVLATLAKSSQWCADFYDELYEEVKDRVARGIAAVPNERCRMMSDTQPPWSFLKIFRYLESFGAVSIGSLYTFALEGIWEDKPDGSWGGRSLPWEKGIEMNTRDQIVRLYADWNLSKPQWQHFFDPRLKTAMMLRIVKEWQVDGVMLHLNRGCEGLSMGIMENRQGIANAGVPIMTFEGNMGDEREFDEVRTQARVDAFMEQLGLRRQAA
;
A
#
# COMPACT_ATOMS: atom_id res chain seq x y z
N MET A 1 -7.95 16.80 3.85
CA MET A 1 -6.69 16.72 4.64
C MET A 1 -6.83 15.69 5.76
N ARG A 2 -7.85 15.79 6.63
CA ARG A 2 -8.05 14.81 7.71
C ARG A 2 -8.15 13.36 7.23
N SER A 3 -9.05 13.04 6.29
CA SER A 3 -9.18 11.68 5.73
C SER A 3 -7.88 11.11 5.17
N THR A 4 -7.11 11.95 4.46
CA THR A 4 -5.91 11.51 3.76
C THR A 4 -4.68 11.39 4.67
N SER A 5 -4.59 12.21 5.72
CA SER A 5 -3.64 11.98 6.82
C SER A 5 -4.00 10.71 7.57
N ARG A 6 -5.27 10.55 7.95
CA ARG A 6 -5.72 9.43 8.77
C ARG A 6 -5.58 8.09 8.07
N TRP A 7 -5.83 8.04 6.76
CA TRP A 7 -5.57 6.83 5.98
C TRP A 7 -4.09 6.41 6.01
N ALA A 8 -3.16 7.37 5.94
CA ALA A 8 -1.74 7.08 6.08
C ALA A 8 -1.40 6.57 7.50
N ASP A 9 -2.02 7.12 8.55
CA ASP A 9 -1.86 6.59 9.92
C ASP A 9 -2.40 5.16 10.06
N ILE A 10 -3.55 4.85 9.46
CA ILE A 10 -4.11 3.49 9.42
C ILE A 10 -3.13 2.54 8.72
N CYS A 11 -2.57 2.94 7.57
CA CYS A 11 -1.56 2.15 6.87
C CYS A 11 -0.28 1.98 7.71
N ALA A 12 0.10 2.97 8.53
CA ALA A 12 1.25 2.87 9.42
C ALA A 12 1.04 1.87 10.58
N LEU A 13 -0.20 1.63 11.02
CA LEU A 13 -0.51 0.57 11.98
C LEU A 13 -0.17 -0.82 11.43
N ASN A 14 -0.14 -1.00 10.10
CA ASN A 14 0.29 -2.25 9.51
C ASN A 14 1.77 -2.58 9.75
N LYS A 15 2.61 -1.70 10.30
CA LYS A 15 4.03 -2.00 10.58
C LYS A 15 4.25 -3.09 11.64
N VAL A 16 3.27 -3.34 12.50
CA VAL A 16 3.35 -4.39 13.53
C VAL A 16 3.28 -5.79 12.94
N LYS A 17 3.77 -6.80 13.67
CA LYS A 17 3.65 -8.23 13.34
C LYS A 17 2.85 -8.95 14.44
N PRO A 18 1.78 -9.70 14.10
CA PRO A 18 1.19 -9.85 12.76
C PRO A 18 0.47 -8.57 12.28
N ALA A 19 0.31 -8.41 10.97
CA ALA A 19 -0.37 -7.30 10.34
C ALA A 19 -1.88 -7.31 10.68
N PRO A 20 -2.45 -6.20 11.16
CA PRO A 20 -3.86 -6.11 11.50
C PRO A 20 -4.80 -6.06 10.29
N LEU A 21 -4.32 -5.63 9.11
CA LEU A 21 -5.05 -5.58 7.84
C LEU A 21 -4.26 -6.23 6.70
N ASP A 22 -4.95 -7.00 5.85
CA ASP A 22 -4.45 -7.45 4.55
C ASP A 22 -4.82 -6.43 3.44
N GLU A 23 -4.02 -6.40 2.38
CA GLU A 23 -4.20 -5.45 1.29
C GLU A 23 -5.55 -5.60 0.57
N LYS A 24 -6.07 -6.83 0.46
CA LYS A 24 -7.35 -7.07 -0.21
C LYS A 24 -8.49 -6.40 0.56
N THR A 25 -8.47 -6.45 1.88
CA THR A 25 -9.40 -5.69 2.75
C THR A 25 -9.18 -4.19 2.60
N MET A 26 -7.93 -3.73 2.55
CA MET A 26 -7.60 -2.31 2.36
C MET A 26 -8.22 -1.73 1.08
N TYR A 27 -8.38 -2.52 0.01
CA TYR A 27 -9.04 -2.06 -1.22
C TYR A 27 -10.48 -1.55 -1.01
N SER A 28 -11.22 -2.16 -0.10
CA SER A 28 -12.58 -1.72 0.26
C SER A 28 -12.59 -0.49 1.16
N LEU A 29 -11.47 -0.17 1.80
CA LEU A 29 -11.36 0.91 2.79
C LEU A 29 -10.81 2.20 2.16
N TYR A 30 -9.76 2.13 1.34
CA TYR A 30 -9.16 3.35 0.74
C TYR A 30 -10.11 4.01 -0.27
N VAL A 31 -10.98 3.23 -0.93
CA VAL A 31 -11.85 3.73 -2.00
C VAL A 31 -12.82 4.81 -1.51
N LEU A 32 -13.16 4.81 -0.22
CA LEU A 32 -14.00 5.84 0.40
C LEU A 32 -13.35 7.23 0.30
N ALA A 33 -12.03 7.33 0.53
CA ALA A 33 -11.28 8.56 0.31
C ALA A 33 -11.28 8.97 -1.17
N THR A 34 -11.12 8.02 -2.08
CA THR A 34 -11.13 8.29 -3.52
C THR A 34 -12.44 8.96 -3.94
N LEU A 35 -13.57 8.50 -3.39
CA LEU A 35 -14.90 8.99 -3.73
C LEU A 35 -15.30 10.24 -2.93
N ALA A 36 -14.85 10.36 -1.67
CA ALA A 36 -15.45 11.29 -0.72
C ALA A 36 -14.48 11.88 0.33
N LYS A 37 -13.16 11.92 0.10
CA LYS A 37 -12.16 12.46 1.07
C LYS A 37 -12.39 13.87 1.61
N SER A 38 -13.26 14.66 0.98
CA SER A 38 -13.60 16.01 1.42
C SER A 38 -14.87 16.06 2.27
N SER A 39 -15.59 14.95 2.44
CA SER A 39 -16.80 14.89 3.25
C SER A 39 -16.46 14.64 4.73
N GLN A 40 -17.30 15.20 5.60
CA GLN A 40 -17.19 14.99 7.05
C GLN A 40 -17.33 13.51 7.41
N TRP A 41 -18.34 12.82 6.86
CA TRP A 41 -18.58 11.40 7.15
C TRP A 41 -17.39 10.50 6.81
N CYS A 42 -16.68 10.78 5.70
CA CYS A 42 -15.54 9.97 5.29
C CYS A 42 -14.36 10.19 6.24
N ALA A 43 -14.17 11.43 6.69
CA ALA A 43 -13.17 11.74 7.68
C ALA A 43 -13.49 11.10 9.05
N ASP A 44 -14.76 11.12 9.48
CA ASP A 44 -15.20 10.48 10.74
C ASP A 44 -15.05 8.95 10.67
N PHE A 45 -15.42 8.34 9.53
CA PHE A 45 -15.22 6.91 9.28
C PHE A 45 -13.76 6.50 9.42
N TYR A 46 -12.81 7.28 8.89
CA TYR A 46 -11.40 6.95 9.05
C TYR A 46 -10.88 7.13 10.49
N ASP A 47 -11.46 8.05 11.26
CA ASP A 47 -11.13 8.16 12.68
C ASP A 47 -11.63 6.93 13.45
N GLU A 48 -12.84 6.44 13.15
CA GLU A 48 -13.38 5.18 13.70
C GLU A 48 -12.54 3.96 13.28
N LEU A 49 -12.25 3.83 11.99
CA LEU A 49 -11.43 2.74 11.46
C LEU A 49 -10.04 2.73 12.09
N TYR A 50 -9.44 3.90 12.34
CA TYR A 50 -8.13 3.99 13.00
C TYR A 50 -8.17 3.45 14.42
N GLU A 51 -9.21 3.76 15.19
CA GLU A 51 -9.38 3.20 16.54
C GLU A 51 -9.66 1.69 16.51
N GLU A 52 -10.43 1.19 15.54
CA GLU A 52 -10.63 -0.26 15.36
C GLU A 52 -9.33 -0.98 15.02
N VAL A 53 -8.53 -0.44 14.10
CA VAL A 53 -7.24 -1.06 13.72
C VAL A 53 -6.25 -0.98 14.87
N LYS A 54 -6.22 0.11 15.66
CA LYS A 54 -5.42 0.19 16.89
C LYS A 54 -5.81 -0.88 17.90
N ASP A 55 -7.11 -1.10 18.09
CA ASP A 55 -7.60 -2.14 18.97
C ASP A 55 -7.23 -3.55 18.46
N ARG A 56 -7.31 -3.81 17.14
CA ARG A 56 -6.80 -5.04 16.52
C ARG A 56 -5.32 -5.24 16.83
N VAL A 57 -4.50 -4.19 16.69
CA VAL A 57 -3.07 -4.21 17.05
C VAL A 57 -2.89 -4.56 18.53
N ALA A 58 -3.59 -3.89 19.44
CA ALA A 58 -3.47 -4.11 20.89
C ALA A 58 -3.88 -5.53 21.31
N ARG A 59 -4.88 -6.11 20.64
CA ARG A 59 -5.36 -7.49 20.90
C ARG A 59 -4.61 -8.56 20.11
N GLY A 60 -3.66 -8.20 19.26
CA GLY A 60 -2.92 -9.13 18.41
C GLY A 60 -3.79 -9.82 17.36
N ILE A 61 -4.86 -9.17 16.89
CA ILE A 61 -5.75 -9.70 15.86
C ILE A 61 -5.09 -9.53 14.49
N ALA A 62 -4.61 -10.64 13.94
CA ALA A 62 -4.03 -10.71 12.61
C ALA A 62 -5.10 -10.68 11.51
N ALA A 63 -4.77 -10.11 10.36
CA ALA A 63 -5.53 -10.30 9.12
C ALA A 63 -5.39 -11.73 8.59
N VAL A 64 -4.18 -12.29 8.69
CA VAL A 64 -3.88 -13.68 8.36
C VAL A 64 -3.43 -14.38 9.64
N PRO A 65 -4.22 -15.31 10.22
CA PRO A 65 -3.92 -15.90 11.53
C PRO A 65 -2.55 -16.57 11.67
N ASN A 66 -2.00 -17.09 10.57
CA ASN A 66 -0.70 -17.76 10.53
C ASN A 66 0.29 -16.98 9.63
N GLU A 67 0.43 -15.68 9.89
CA GLU A 67 1.40 -14.84 9.18
C GLU A 67 2.83 -15.35 9.37
N ARG A 68 3.43 -15.80 8.28
CA ARG A 68 4.81 -16.31 8.17
C ARG A 68 5.69 -15.46 7.27
N CYS A 69 5.07 -14.70 6.37
CA CYS A 69 5.75 -13.92 5.35
C CYS A 69 4.93 -12.68 5.01
N ARG A 70 5.60 -11.55 4.86
CA ARG A 70 4.99 -10.29 4.45
C ARG A 70 5.37 -9.97 3.03
N MET A 71 4.35 -9.79 2.21
CA MET A 71 4.45 -9.42 0.82
C MET A 71 4.06 -7.97 0.64
N MET A 72 4.74 -7.27 -0.27
CA MET A 72 4.30 -6.00 -0.80
C MET A 72 3.92 -6.18 -2.26
N SER A 73 2.71 -5.76 -2.65
CA SER A 73 2.37 -5.65 -4.07
C SER A 73 2.72 -4.26 -4.62
N ASP A 74 2.53 -4.05 -5.92
CA ASP A 74 2.62 -2.71 -6.51
C ASP A 74 1.70 -2.58 -7.73
N THR A 75 1.25 -1.34 -7.99
CA THR A 75 0.22 -0.94 -8.96
C THR A 75 -1.22 -1.36 -8.60
N GLN A 76 -2.22 -0.97 -9.41
CA GLN A 76 -3.60 -1.44 -9.18
C GLN A 76 -3.66 -2.97 -9.27
N PRO A 77 -4.45 -3.64 -8.42
CA PRO A 77 -4.62 -5.07 -8.51
C PRO A 77 -5.43 -5.47 -9.75
N PRO A 78 -5.33 -6.73 -10.21
CA PRO A 78 -6.28 -7.30 -11.15
C PRO A 78 -7.64 -7.46 -10.45
N TRP A 79 -8.57 -6.52 -10.63
CA TRP A 79 -9.81 -6.44 -9.85
C TRP A 79 -10.69 -7.70 -9.98
N SER A 80 -10.73 -8.32 -11.17
CA SER A 80 -11.44 -9.59 -11.41
C SER A 80 -10.76 -10.80 -10.74
N PHE A 81 -9.53 -10.66 -10.23
CA PHE A 81 -8.71 -11.76 -9.70
C PHE A 81 -8.08 -11.46 -8.34
N LEU A 82 -8.75 -10.69 -7.48
CA LEU A 82 -8.30 -10.46 -6.09
C LEU A 82 -8.10 -11.75 -5.27
N LYS A 83 -8.58 -12.90 -5.75
CA LYS A 83 -8.26 -14.22 -5.19
C LYS A 83 -6.76 -14.53 -5.16
N ILE A 84 -5.94 -13.85 -5.97
CA ILE A 84 -4.48 -14.01 -5.89
C ILE A 84 -3.94 -13.61 -4.51
N PHE A 85 -4.53 -12.63 -3.83
CA PHE A 85 -4.14 -12.25 -2.47
C PHE A 85 -4.51 -13.34 -1.46
N ARG A 86 -5.68 -13.98 -1.61
CA ARG A 86 -6.07 -15.14 -0.80
C ARG A 86 -5.21 -16.38 -1.09
N TYR A 87 -4.69 -16.48 -2.30
CA TYR A 87 -3.78 -17.55 -2.67
C TYR A 87 -2.45 -17.43 -1.91
N LEU A 88 -1.94 -16.21 -1.69
CA LEU A 88 -0.77 -15.97 -0.82
C LEU A 88 -1.01 -16.47 0.61
N GLU A 89 -2.22 -16.27 1.15
CA GLU A 89 -2.59 -16.68 2.51
C GLU A 89 -2.43 -18.20 2.70
N SER A 90 -2.57 -19.01 1.64
CA SER A 90 -2.34 -20.47 1.70
C SER A 90 -0.90 -20.86 2.06
N PHE A 91 0.05 -19.93 1.97
CA PHE A 91 1.45 -20.10 2.41
C PHE A 91 1.70 -19.53 3.82
N GLY A 92 0.70 -18.84 4.40
CA GLY A 92 0.87 -17.91 5.51
C GLY A 92 1.45 -16.57 5.06
N ALA A 93 1.40 -16.22 3.77
CA ALA A 93 1.89 -14.95 3.26
C ALA A 93 0.76 -13.90 3.21
N VAL A 94 0.98 -12.74 3.81
CA VAL A 94 0.04 -11.60 3.79
C VAL A 94 0.58 -10.51 2.87
N SER A 95 -0.24 -10.01 1.93
CA SER A 95 0.08 -8.73 1.30
C SER A 95 -0.28 -7.60 2.24
N ILE A 96 0.70 -6.82 2.69
CA ILE A 96 0.49 -5.79 3.73
C ILE A 96 0.05 -4.43 3.19
N GLY A 97 -0.02 -4.34 1.86
CA GLY A 97 -0.24 -3.11 1.13
C GLY A 97 0.85 -2.85 0.10
N SER A 98 0.74 -1.69 -0.52
CA SER A 98 1.58 -1.25 -1.62
C SER A 98 1.63 0.27 -1.64
N LEU A 99 2.51 0.85 -2.46
CA LEU A 99 2.44 2.30 -2.71
C LEU A 99 1.07 2.71 -3.26
N TYR A 100 0.40 1.85 -4.03
CA TYR A 100 -0.94 2.13 -4.52
C TYR A 100 -1.95 2.28 -3.36
N THR A 101 -2.07 1.27 -2.49
CA THR A 101 -3.02 1.34 -1.36
C THR A 101 -2.63 2.40 -0.35
N PHE A 102 -1.34 2.63 -0.11
CA PHE A 102 -0.87 3.58 0.89
C PHE A 102 -0.93 5.03 0.40
N ALA A 103 -0.52 5.30 -0.84
CA ALA A 103 -0.28 6.66 -1.30
C ALA A 103 -1.30 7.18 -2.31
N LEU A 104 -2.17 6.33 -2.88
CA LEU A 104 -3.23 6.83 -3.78
C LEU A 104 -4.10 7.86 -3.08
N GLU A 105 -4.41 7.67 -1.79
CA GLU A 105 -5.06 8.72 -0.98
C GLU A 105 -4.31 9.12 0.28
N GLY A 106 -3.37 8.30 0.77
CA GLY A 106 -2.59 8.67 1.94
C GLY A 106 -1.63 9.82 1.64
N ILE A 107 -1.55 10.76 2.57
CA ILE A 107 -0.57 11.85 2.53
C ILE A 107 0.37 11.66 3.70
N TRP A 108 1.65 11.58 3.40
CA TRP A 108 2.67 11.08 4.31
C TRP A 108 3.73 12.14 4.59
N GLU A 109 4.40 12.05 5.73
CA GLU A 109 5.58 12.84 6.06
C GLU A 109 6.60 12.03 6.87
N ASP A 110 7.85 12.48 6.87
CA ASP A 110 8.86 12.02 7.81
C ASP A 110 8.52 12.50 9.22
N LYS A 111 8.40 11.56 10.15
CA LYS A 111 8.19 11.85 11.56
C LYS A 111 9.52 12.16 12.25
N PRO A 112 9.51 12.90 13.38
CA PRO A 112 10.73 13.24 14.12
C PRO A 112 11.57 12.03 14.56
N ASP A 113 10.93 10.86 14.73
CA ASP A 113 11.59 9.59 15.06
C ASP A 113 12.19 8.86 13.84
N GLY A 114 12.09 9.46 12.65
CA GLY A 114 12.55 8.90 11.38
C GLY A 114 11.57 7.94 10.70
N SER A 115 10.42 7.64 11.32
CA SER A 115 9.40 6.79 10.71
C SER A 115 8.57 7.52 9.66
N TRP A 116 7.97 6.79 8.73
CA TRP A 116 7.00 7.34 7.79
C TRP A 116 5.58 7.26 8.36
N GLY A 117 4.87 8.38 8.44
CA GLY A 117 3.51 8.42 9.01
C GLY A 117 2.59 9.39 8.28
N GLY A 118 1.33 9.45 8.70
CA GLY A 118 0.37 10.40 8.14
C GLY A 118 0.81 11.84 8.36
N ARG A 119 0.66 12.69 7.34
CA ARG A 119 1.11 14.07 7.38
C ARG A 119 0.33 14.87 8.43
N SER A 120 1.01 15.46 9.40
CA SER A 120 0.37 16.27 10.44
C SER A 120 -0.46 17.41 9.85
N LEU A 121 -1.63 17.62 10.44
CA LEU A 121 -2.65 18.50 9.94
C LEU A 121 -2.25 19.97 10.16
N PRO A 122 -2.68 20.89 9.28
CA PRO A 122 -2.27 22.29 9.38
C PRO A 122 -2.63 22.93 10.72
N TRP A 123 -3.81 22.61 11.27
CA TRP A 123 -4.27 23.12 12.57
C TRP A 123 -3.50 22.54 13.76
N GLU A 124 -2.94 21.33 13.65
CA GLU A 124 -2.03 20.77 14.67
C GLU A 124 -0.70 21.53 14.71
N LYS A 125 -0.31 22.14 13.58
CA LYS A 125 0.88 22.97 13.45
C LYS A 125 0.60 24.46 13.72
N GLY A 126 -0.62 24.82 14.13
CA GLY A 126 -1.02 26.21 14.34
C GLY A 126 -1.06 27.06 13.06
N ILE A 127 -1.17 26.43 11.89
CA ILE A 127 -1.25 27.15 10.61
C ILE A 127 -2.66 27.73 10.44
N GLU A 128 -2.74 29.05 10.39
CA GLU A 128 -3.99 29.76 10.15
C GLU A 128 -4.49 29.61 8.70
N MET A 129 -5.80 29.46 8.54
CA MET A 129 -6.49 29.29 7.25
C MET A 129 -7.62 30.32 7.10
N ASN A 130 -7.29 31.59 7.33
CA ASN A 130 -8.27 32.68 7.43
C ASN A 130 -8.60 33.34 6.07
N THR A 131 -7.76 33.12 5.06
CA THR A 131 -7.96 33.67 3.70
C THR A 131 -8.00 32.58 2.64
N ARG A 132 -8.69 32.86 1.52
CA ARG A 132 -8.73 31.96 0.37
C ARG A 132 -7.33 31.64 -0.16
N ASP A 133 -6.45 32.63 -0.22
CA ASP A 133 -5.07 32.44 -0.71
C ASP A 133 -4.26 31.49 0.16
N GLN A 134 -4.38 31.60 1.49
CA GLN A 134 -3.76 30.66 2.43
C GLN A 134 -4.29 29.24 2.20
N ILE A 135 -5.61 29.09 2.12
CA ILE A 135 -6.26 27.79 1.93
C ILE A 135 -5.83 27.15 0.61
N VAL A 136 -5.83 27.91 -0.49
CA VAL A 136 -5.45 27.39 -1.81
C VAL A 136 -3.98 26.97 -1.86
N ARG A 137 -3.07 27.77 -1.30
CA ARG A 137 -1.64 27.42 -1.24
C ARG A 137 -1.42 26.16 -0.40
N LEU A 138 -2.07 26.08 0.75
CA LEU A 138 -1.97 24.92 1.63
C LEU A 138 -2.56 23.66 0.99
N TYR A 139 -3.68 23.78 0.27
CA TYR A 139 -4.25 22.67 -0.48
C TYR A 139 -3.33 22.21 -1.62
N ALA A 140 -2.70 23.15 -2.33
CA ALA A 140 -1.72 22.81 -3.37
C ALA A 140 -0.52 22.07 -2.78
N ASP A 141 0.09 22.60 -1.71
CA ASP A 141 1.19 21.95 -0.99
C ASP A 141 0.80 20.55 -0.47
N TRP A 142 -0.40 20.41 0.09
CA TRP A 142 -0.93 19.12 0.53
C TRP A 142 -1.03 18.11 -0.62
N ASN A 143 -1.55 18.53 -1.78
CA ASN A 143 -1.67 17.65 -2.94
C ASN A 143 -0.32 17.30 -3.56
N LEU A 144 0.61 18.27 -3.64
CA LEU A 144 1.96 18.04 -4.18
C LEU A 144 2.79 17.10 -3.30
N SER A 145 2.50 17.02 -2.01
CA SER A 145 3.14 16.06 -1.10
C SER A 145 2.66 14.61 -1.27
N LYS A 146 1.65 14.34 -2.11
CA LYS A 146 1.15 12.97 -2.32
C LYS A 146 2.25 12.08 -2.91
N PRO A 147 2.67 11.00 -2.23
CA PRO A 147 3.76 10.16 -2.72
C PRO A 147 3.44 9.48 -4.07
N GLN A 148 2.16 9.25 -4.35
CA GLN A 148 1.68 8.72 -5.64
C GLN A 148 2.15 9.57 -6.83
N TRP A 149 2.22 10.89 -6.71
CA TRP A 149 2.61 11.71 -7.86
C TRP A 149 4.09 11.58 -8.20
N GLN A 150 4.94 11.38 -7.19
CA GLN A 150 6.39 11.38 -7.35
C GLN A 150 6.88 10.27 -8.28
N HIS A 151 6.23 9.10 -8.26
CA HIS A 151 6.67 7.98 -9.07
C HIS A 151 6.37 8.12 -10.57
N PHE A 152 5.44 8.98 -10.97
CA PHE A 152 5.19 9.24 -12.40
C PHE A 152 6.31 10.06 -13.04
N PHE A 153 7.12 10.75 -12.23
CA PHE A 153 8.20 11.62 -12.69
C PHE A 153 9.57 10.93 -12.68
N ASP A 154 9.85 10.12 -11.65
CA ASP A 154 11.13 9.42 -11.54
C ASP A 154 10.95 8.04 -10.87
N PRO A 155 11.26 6.93 -11.59
CA PRO A 155 11.15 5.59 -11.02
C PRO A 155 12.08 5.40 -9.81
N ARG A 156 13.19 6.13 -9.69
CA ARG A 156 14.10 6.01 -8.54
C ARG A 156 13.46 6.47 -7.23
N LEU A 157 12.57 7.47 -7.29
CA LEU A 157 11.80 7.91 -6.13
C LEU A 157 10.83 6.82 -5.68
N LYS A 158 10.16 6.16 -6.63
CA LYS A 158 9.32 4.99 -6.36
C LYS A 158 10.11 3.89 -5.69
N THR A 159 11.26 3.52 -6.25
CA THR A 159 12.17 2.51 -5.65
C THR A 159 12.54 2.88 -4.22
N ALA A 160 12.93 4.13 -3.95
CA ALA A 160 13.29 4.57 -2.60
C ALA A 160 12.11 4.45 -1.62
N MET A 161 10.91 4.83 -2.03
CA MET A 161 9.70 4.68 -1.21
C MET A 161 9.32 3.21 -1.00
N MET A 162 9.43 2.36 -2.02
CA MET A 162 9.20 0.92 -1.88
C MET A 162 10.20 0.28 -0.92
N LEU A 163 11.49 0.62 -1.03
CA LEU A 163 12.52 0.13 -0.09
C LEU A 163 12.29 0.62 1.33
N ARG A 164 11.74 1.84 1.49
CA ARG A 164 11.30 2.33 2.79
C ARG A 164 10.16 1.49 3.35
N ILE A 165 9.14 1.18 2.53
CA ILE A 165 8.06 0.28 2.94
C ILE A 165 8.63 -1.10 3.30
N VAL A 166 9.54 -1.64 2.50
CA VAL A 166 10.18 -2.93 2.77
C VAL A 166 10.84 -2.94 4.15
N LYS A 167 11.59 -1.88 4.48
CA LYS A 167 12.25 -1.75 5.78
C LYS A 167 11.26 -1.55 6.94
N GLU A 168 10.38 -0.57 6.85
CA GLU A 168 9.52 -0.16 7.96
C GLU A 168 8.34 -1.10 8.21
N TRP A 169 7.81 -1.74 7.16
CA TRP A 169 6.79 -2.78 7.26
C TRP A 169 7.39 -4.19 7.25
N GLN A 170 8.73 -4.33 7.34
CA GLN A 170 9.39 -5.62 7.52
C GLN A 170 8.96 -6.66 6.46
N VAL A 171 8.95 -6.24 5.19
CA VAL A 171 8.52 -7.04 4.03
C VAL A 171 9.60 -8.05 3.66
N ASP A 172 9.18 -9.29 3.40
CA ASP A 172 10.06 -10.40 3.04
C ASP A 172 10.19 -10.57 1.51
N GLY A 173 9.18 -10.13 0.75
CA GLY A 173 9.22 -10.14 -0.71
C GLY A 173 8.30 -9.14 -1.40
N VAL A 174 8.63 -8.79 -2.65
CA VAL A 174 7.86 -7.84 -3.46
C VAL A 174 7.27 -8.53 -4.69
N MET A 175 6.02 -8.21 -5.02
CA MET A 175 5.32 -8.67 -6.23
C MET A 175 4.89 -7.48 -7.09
N LEU A 176 5.56 -7.27 -8.21
CA LEU A 176 5.19 -6.20 -9.14
C LEU A 176 4.17 -6.69 -10.17
N HIS A 177 3.00 -6.07 -10.19
CA HIS A 177 2.01 -6.30 -11.23
C HIS A 177 2.36 -5.45 -12.46
N LEU A 178 2.74 -6.12 -13.55
CA LEU A 178 2.94 -5.51 -14.85
C LEU A 178 1.55 -5.25 -15.47
N ASN A 179 0.89 -4.20 -14.98
CA ASN A 179 -0.49 -3.87 -15.29
C ASN A 179 -0.62 -3.20 -16.67
N ARG A 180 -1.28 -3.87 -17.62
CA ARG A 180 -1.58 -3.33 -18.95
C ARG A 180 -2.64 -2.23 -18.95
N GLY A 181 -3.49 -2.19 -17.92
CA GLY A 181 -4.57 -1.20 -17.80
C GLY A 181 -4.16 0.12 -17.15
N CYS A 182 -2.90 0.27 -16.72
CA CYS A 182 -2.41 1.54 -16.18
C CYS A 182 -0.96 1.78 -16.57
N GLU A 183 -0.78 2.39 -17.73
CA GLU A 183 0.52 2.71 -18.31
C GLU A 183 1.33 3.59 -17.37
N GLY A 184 0.70 4.55 -16.70
CA GLY A 184 1.36 5.44 -15.75
C GLY A 184 2.09 4.70 -14.62
N LEU A 185 1.46 3.67 -14.02
CA LEU A 185 2.07 2.91 -12.92
C LEU A 185 3.04 1.83 -13.39
N SER A 186 2.85 1.37 -14.63
CA SER A 186 3.71 0.37 -15.28
C SER A 186 4.96 0.98 -15.92
N MET A 187 4.94 2.28 -16.24
CA MET A 187 6.15 2.99 -16.67
C MET A 187 7.19 2.98 -15.55
N GLY A 188 8.42 2.59 -15.88
CA GLY A 188 9.53 2.53 -14.92
C GLY A 188 9.52 1.30 -13.99
N ILE A 189 8.54 0.38 -14.12
CA ILE A 189 8.39 -0.77 -13.22
C ILE A 189 9.57 -1.74 -13.29
N MET A 190 10.24 -1.83 -14.43
CA MET A 190 11.42 -2.69 -14.59
C MET A 190 12.67 -2.06 -13.96
N GLU A 191 12.78 -0.73 -13.98
CA GLU A 191 13.77 0.02 -13.24
C GLU A 191 13.53 -0.12 -11.73
N ASN A 192 12.26 -0.11 -11.28
CA ASN A 192 11.91 -0.42 -9.89
C ASN A 192 12.32 -1.83 -9.51
N ARG A 193 12.00 -2.81 -10.36
CA ARG A 193 12.40 -4.20 -10.15
C ARG A 193 13.90 -4.31 -9.96
N GLN A 194 14.68 -3.68 -10.84
CA GLN A 194 16.13 -3.71 -10.79
C GLN A 194 16.66 -3.04 -9.52
N GLY A 195 16.12 -1.87 -9.15
CA GLY A 195 16.52 -1.16 -7.95
C GLY A 195 16.24 -1.94 -6.66
N ILE A 196 15.10 -2.62 -6.59
CA ILE A 196 14.72 -3.47 -5.45
C ILE A 196 15.61 -4.72 -5.38
N ALA A 197 15.87 -5.37 -6.53
CA ALA A 197 16.77 -6.51 -6.59
C ALA A 197 18.21 -6.16 -6.20
N ASN A 198 18.71 -4.99 -6.63
CA ASN A 198 20.03 -4.48 -6.26
C ASN A 198 20.17 -4.22 -4.74
N ALA A 199 19.05 -3.93 -4.06
CA ALA A 199 19.01 -3.81 -2.61
C ALA A 199 18.93 -5.16 -1.87
N GLY A 200 18.98 -6.29 -2.60
CA GLY A 200 18.94 -7.63 -2.03
C GLY A 200 17.55 -8.11 -1.61
N VAL A 201 16.49 -7.40 -2.00
CA VAL A 201 15.12 -7.75 -1.65
C VAL A 201 14.56 -8.77 -2.67
N PRO A 202 14.04 -9.93 -2.23
CA PRO A 202 13.36 -10.87 -3.12
C PRO A 202 12.21 -10.22 -3.86
N ILE A 203 12.17 -10.40 -5.19
CA ILE A 203 11.17 -9.74 -6.03
C ILE A 203 10.76 -10.61 -7.21
N MET A 204 9.45 -10.67 -7.45
CA MET A 204 8.87 -11.26 -8.65
C MET A 204 8.02 -10.25 -9.42
N THR A 205 7.70 -10.59 -10.66
CA THR A 205 6.69 -9.89 -11.45
C THR A 205 5.54 -10.85 -11.74
N PHE A 206 4.37 -10.31 -12.09
CA PHE A 206 3.31 -11.04 -12.76
C PHE A 206 2.60 -10.11 -13.74
N GLU A 207 1.93 -10.65 -14.75
CA GLU A 207 1.29 -9.86 -15.81
C GLU A 207 -0.22 -9.90 -15.67
N GLY A 208 -0.87 -8.79 -16.01
CA GLY A 208 -2.32 -8.69 -15.91
C GLY A 208 -2.85 -7.36 -16.41
N ASN A 209 -4.15 -7.18 -16.22
CA ASN A 209 -4.84 -5.92 -16.38
C ASN A 209 -5.75 -5.71 -15.17
N MET A 210 -5.85 -4.46 -14.71
CA MET A 210 -6.73 -4.14 -13.59
C MET A 210 -8.21 -4.34 -13.92
N GLY A 211 -8.65 -4.06 -15.15
CA GLY A 211 -10.06 -4.03 -15.54
C GLY A 211 -10.47 -4.97 -16.67
N ASP A 212 -9.51 -5.51 -17.43
CA ASP A 212 -9.78 -6.50 -18.49
C ASP A 212 -9.41 -7.91 -18.04
N GLU A 213 -10.42 -8.72 -17.75
CA GLU A 213 -10.19 -10.07 -17.22
C GLU A 213 -9.53 -11.02 -18.23
N ARG A 214 -9.62 -10.72 -19.53
CA ARG A 214 -9.03 -11.55 -20.60
C ARG A 214 -7.52 -11.48 -20.62
N GLU A 215 -6.95 -10.46 -19.98
CA GLU A 215 -5.52 -10.21 -19.97
C GLU A 215 -4.82 -10.73 -18.70
N PHE A 216 -5.49 -11.56 -17.91
CA PHE A 216 -4.92 -12.18 -16.72
C PHE A 216 -4.89 -13.71 -16.83
N ASP A 217 -3.68 -14.28 -16.80
CA ASP A 217 -3.49 -15.74 -16.76
C ASP A 217 -3.31 -16.19 -15.31
N GLU A 218 -4.40 -16.67 -14.72
CA GLU A 218 -4.42 -17.10 -13.32
C GLU A 218 -3.50 -18.29 -13.07
N VAL A 219 -3.52 -19.30 -13.94
CA VAL A 219 -2.75 -20.55 -13.74
C VAL A 219 -1.26 -20.23 -13.78
N ARG A 220 -0.82 -19.44 -14.77
CA ARG A 220 0.57 -19.01 -14.87
C ARG A 220 0.96 -18.11 -13.71
N THR A 221 0.09 -17.22 -13.28
CA THR A 221 0.37 -16.34 -12.12
C THR A 221 0.52 -17.14 -10.84
N GLN A 222 -0.35 -18.12 -10.58
CA GLN A 222 -0.25 -19.03 -9.43
C GLN A 222 1.04 -19.84 -9.48
N ALA A 223 1.42 -20.39 -10.63
CA ALA A 223 2.69 -21.13 -10.77
C ALA A 223 3.91 -20.24 -10.47
N ARG A 224 3.89 -18.96 -10.87
CA ARG A 224 4.97 -18.01 -10.51
C ARG A 224 4.99 -17.69 -9.03
N VAL A 225 3.81 -17.54 -8.40
CA VAL A 225 3.70 -17.37 -6.95
C VAL A 225 4.24 -18.60 -6.23
N ASP A 226 3.91 -19.81 -6.65
CA ASP A 226 4.41 -21.05 -6.04
C ASP A 226 5.94 -21.09 -6.02
N ALA A 227 6.57 -20.87 -7.18
CA ALA A 227 8.02 -20.86 -7.30
C ALA A 227 8.66 -19.77 -6.44
N PHE A 228 8.04 -18.59 -6.36
CA PHE A 228 8.53 -17.49 -5.55
C PHE A 228 8.38 -17.74 -4.05
N MET A 229 7.27 -18.33 -3.61
CA MET A 229 7.06 -18.73 -2.21
C MET A 229 8.05 -19.83 -1.81
N GLU A 230 8.34 -20.79 -2.69
CA GLU A 230 9.37 -21.80 -2.46
C GLU A 230 10.77 -21.18 -2.33
N GLN A 231 11.11 -20.18 -3.16
CA GLN A 231 12.34 -19.40 -3.01
C GLN A 231 12.43 -18.70 -1.64
N LEU A 232 11.30 -18.26 -1.09
CA LEU A 232 11.21 -17.68 0.26
C LEU A 232 11.16 -18.75 1.37
N GLY A 233 11.31 -20.03 1.04
CA GLY A 233 11.31 -21.14 2.01
C GLY A 233 9.91 -21.52 2.52
N LEU A 234 8.86 -21.11 1.83
CA LEU A 234 7.48 -21.39 2.19
C LEU A 234 6.95 -22.57 1.38
N ARG A 235 6.02 -23.30 1.99
CA ARG A 235 5.22 -24.36 1.34
C ARG A 235 3.76 -24.08 1.63
N ARG A 236 2.89 -24.44 0.68
CA ARG A 236 1.44 -24.37 0.88
C ARG A 236 1.05 -25.21 2.09
N GLN A 237 0.17 -24.64 2.90
CA GLN A 237 -0.44 -25.33 4.02
C GLN A 237 -1.59 -26.18 3.47
N ALA A 238 -1.77 -27.38 4.04
CA ALA A 238 -2.96 -28.16 3.76
C ALA A 238 -4.18 -27.38 4.24
N ALA A 239 -5.22 -27.32 3.39
CA ALA A 239 -6.48 -26.65 3.68
C ALA A 239 -7.22 -27.31 4.86
#